data_AF-A0A419H9F1-F1
#
_entry.id   AF-A0A419H9F1-F1
#
_cell.length_a   1.000
_cell.length_b   1.000
_cell.length_c   1.000
_cell.angle_alpha   90.00
_cell.angle_beta   90.00
_cell.angle_gamma   90.00
#
_symmetry.space_group_name_H-M   'P 1'
#
loop_
_entity.id
_entity.type
_entity.pdbx_description
1 polymer ?
#
loop_
_entity_poly.entity_id
_entity_poly.type
_entity_poly.pdbx_seq_one_letter_code
_entity_poly.pdbx_strand_id
1 'polypeptide(L)'
;MDENYMNVPSKKDKYYASANKQQTGKKNIWIVAVLYFLIGFEFIYMASPFAVYFYAAYGNGLDFLNESPILAWLCRTFLPHIVKETSSAFLNIYNIIGWNLTVFGFAGFSVSAAHVYYYKFTRKKPVIGGIYRIIRHPQYASLIICGLGLLILWPRYIVLLSFLLMLFVYYFLAKIEEHECEEKFGEAYLEYKRKTQMFIPMRMSAIKKIFTLPPSGFQRFLAFIALFSMVNVSSIELANILEEISLNSLFARFNKDAAYISVSKIEQAQLTRLIEIAHANPNVRKQLNSMHGKNDKFINYILPVGWYVPEIPMNKVHKDSDHYTPDNYDKNIYKIVFTRAIIRAGQEAEGKEILFNTVKRIPLIEVTVNLSNNTVMHIVNPPSKFKYMNIPVPLY
;
A
#
# COMPACT_ATOMS: atom_id res chain seq x y z
N MET A 1 -30.78 31.28 -62.27
CA MET A 1 -30.81 29.82 -62.52
C MET A 1 -29.57 29.26 -61.85
N ASP A 2 -29.55 29.26 -60.51
CA ASP A 2 -30.15 28.25 -59.61
C ASP A 2 -29.24 27.00 -59.60
N GLU A 3 -28.82 26.39 -58.50
CA GLU A 3 -29.38 26.31 -57.16
C GLU A 3 -28.27 25.81 -56.21
N ASN A 4 -28.08 26.50 -55.09
CA ASN A 4 -27.15 26.15 -54.03
C ASN A 4 -27.90 25.23 -53.04
N TYR A 5 -27.93 23.91 -53.30
CA TYR A 5 -28.58 22.96 -52.39
C TYR A 5 -27.73 22.77 -51.12
N MET A 6 -28.08 23.54 -50.09
CA MET A 6 -27.74 23.22 -48.71
C MET A 6 -28.25 21.81 -48.38
N ASN A 7 -27.33 20.91 -48.08
CA ASN A 7 -27.62 19.56 -47.60
C ASN A 7 -28.18 19.66 -46.17
N VAL A 8 -29.49 19.90 -46.04
CA VAL A 8 -30.20 19.93 -44.76
C VAL A 8 -30.32 18.49 -44.25
N PRO A 9 -29.76 18.15 -43.07
CA PRO A 9 -29.83 16.79 -42.55
C PRO A 9 -31.28 16.33 -42.42
N SER A 10 -31.61 15.14 -42.94
CA SER A 10 -32.97 14.63 -42.93
C SER A 10 -33.47 14.48 -41.49
N LYS A 11 -34.79 14.52 -41.30
CA LYS A 11 -35.42 14.32 -39.98
C LYS A 11 -35.01 12.99 -39.34
N LYS A 12 -34.70 11.98 -40.17
CA LYS A 12 -34.18 10.67 -39.77
C LYS A 12 -32.74 10.77 -39.26
N ASP A 13 -31.87 11.53 -39.92
CA ASP A 13 -30.47 11.73 -39.50
C ASP A 13 -30.38 12.47 -38.17
N LYS A 14 -31.24 13.47 -37.94
CA LYS A 14 -31.35 14.16 -36.65
C LYS A 14 -31.87 13.23 -35.54
N TYR A 15 -32.82 12.35 -35.85
CA TYR A 15 -33.33 11.36 -34.90
C TYR A 15 -32.26 10.33 -34.53
N TYR A 16 -31.57 9.72 -35.51
CA TYR A 16 -30.48 8.78 -35.24
C TYR A 16 -29.31 9.44 -34.52
N ALA A 17 -28.97 10.69 -34.84
CA ALA A 17 -27.96 11.45 -34.11
C ALA A 17 -28.37 11.67 -32.64
N SER A 18 -29.64 12.04 -32.37
CA SER A 18 -30.14 12.21 -31.01
C SER A 18 -30.25 10.91 -30.22
N ALA A 19 -30.65 9.81 -30.87
CA ALA A 19 -30.77 8.48 -30.26
C ALA A 19 -29.39 7.91 -29.94
N ASN A 20 -28.42 8.05 -30.86
CA ASN A 20 -27.02 7.73 -30.57
C ASN A 20 -26.48 8.60 -29.43
N LYS A 21 -26.78 9.90 -29.39
CA LYS A 21 -26.36 10.81 -28.29
C LYS A 21 -26.95 10.42 -26.94
N GLN A 22 -28.21 9.98 -26.90
CA GLN A 22 -28.85 9.47 -25.68
C GLN A 22 -28.27 8.11 -25.26
N GLN A 23 -27.97 7.23 -26.21
CA GLN A 23 -27.44 5.89 -25.94
C GLN A 23 -25.96 5.92 -25.53
N THR A 24 -25.14 6.79 -26.15
CA THR A 24 -23.77 7.08 -25.69
C THR A 24 -23.76 7.80 -24.35
N GLY A 25 -24.68 8.74 -24.13
CA GLY A 25 -24.89 9.38 -22.82
C GLY A 25 -25.19 8.38 -21.70
N LYS A 26 -26.10 7.41 -21.94
CA LYS A 26 -26.41 6.35 -20.97
C LYS A 26 -25.26 5.38 -20.72
N LYS A 27 -24.49 4.98 -21.74
CA LYS A 27 -23.29 4.13 -21.57
C LYS A 27 -22.20 4.84 -20.77
N ASN A 28 -21.99 6.13 -21.01
CA ASN A 28 -20.99 6.92 -20.29
C ASN A 28 -21.35 7.07 -18.81
N ILE A 29 -22.64 7.20 -18.46
CA ILE A 29 -23.08 7.29 -17.05
C ILE A 29 -22.70 6.04 -16.25
N TRP A 30 -22.90 4.83 -16.79
CA TRP A 30 -22.52 3.59 -16.09
C TRP A 30 -21.02 3.44 -15.94
N ILE A 31 -20.23 3.79 -16.96
CA ILE A 31 -18.76 3.78 -16.88
C ILE A 31 -18.30 4.74 -15.79
N VAL A 32 -18.82 5.98 -15.78
CA VAL A 32 -18.51 7.00 -14.78
C VAL A 32 -18.91 6.53 -13.38
N ALA A 33 -20.08 5.90 -13.22
CA ALA A 33 -20.52 5.34 -11.94
C ALA A 33 -19.56 4.25 -11.42
N VAL A 34 -19.11 3.34 -12.30
CA VAL A 34 -18.11 2.32 -11.93
C VAL A 34 -16.78 2.95 -11.54
N LEU A 35 -16.31 3.97 -12.28
CA LEU A 35 -15.06 4.67 -11.94
C LEU A 35 -15.17 5.38 -10.58
N TYR A 36 -16.26 6.10 -10.31
CA TYR A 36 -16.49 6.72 -9.01
C TYR A 36 -16.65 5.70 -7.89
N PHE A 37 -17.29 4.55 -8.15
CA PHE A 37 -17.35 3.46 -7.18
C PHE A 37 -15.96 2.91 -6.86
N LEU A 38 -15.12 2.67 -7.88
CA LEU A 38 -13.74 2.21 -7.67
C LEU A 38 -12.92 3.22 -6.86
N ILE A 39 -13.09 4.53 -7.10
CA ILE A 39 -12.43 5.59 -6.32
C ILE A 39 -12.94 5.61 -4.89
N GLY A 40 -14.25 5.62 -4.69
CA GLY A 40 -14.84 5.62 -3.36
C GLY A 40 -14.44 4.38 -2.56
N PHE A 41 -14.43 3.22 -3.21
CA PHE A 41 -13.96 1.97 -2.65
C PHE A 41 -12.48 2.05 -2.27
N GLU A 42 -11.62 2.54 -3.17
CA GLU A 42 -10.17 2.66 -2.92
C GLU A 42 -9.87 3.65 -1.79
N PHE A 43 -10.53 4.81 -1.76
CA PHE A 43 -10.37 5.78 -0.69
C PHE A 43 -10.85 5.24 0.65
N ILE A 44 -11.98 4.52 0.68
CA ILE A 44 -12.46 3.86 1.90
C ILE A 44 -11.49 2.74 2.32
N TYR A 45 -10.98 1.98 1.35
CA TYR A 45 -10.02 0.90 1.54
C TYR A 45 -8.69 1.41 2.11
N MET A 46 -8.16 2.53 1.62
CA MET A 46 -6.86 3.07 2.03
C MET A 46 -6.92 4.09 3.19
N ALA A 47 -7.88 5.02 3.16
CA ALA A 47 -7.89 6.19 4.04
C ALA A 47 -8.78 6.07 5.28
N SER A 48 -9.66 5.04 5.34
CA SER A 48 -10.54 4.94 6.49
C SER A 48 -9.79 4.43 7.74
N PRO A 49 -10.09 4.95 8.95
CA PRO A 49 -9.59 4.41 10.21
C PRO A 49 -10.07 2.98 10.48
N PHE A 50 -10.80 2.39 9.53
CA PHE A 50 -11.32 1.05 9.54
C PHE A 50 -10.32 0.00 9.02
N ALA A 51 -9.01 0.24 9.04
CA ALA A 51 -8.01 -0.82 8.85
C ALA A 51 -8.26 -2.05 9.77
N VAL A 52 -8.90 -1.84 10.93
CA VAL A 52 -9.41 -2.93 11.78
C VAL A 52 -10.54 -3.73 11.10
N TYR A 53 -11.46 -3.06 10.42
CA TYR A 53 -12.46 -3.72 9.56
C TYR A 53 -11.84 -4.25 8.28
N PHE A 54 -10.69 -3.74 7.82
CA PHE A 54 -9.99 -4.31 6.68
C PHE A 54 -9.60 -5.77 6.99
N TYR A 55 -8.98 -6.01 8.15
CA TYR A 55 -8.67 -7.37 8.56
C TYR A 55 -9.89 -8.21 8.95
N ALA A 56 -10.95 -7.59 9.52
CA ALA A 56 -12.15 -8.33 9.91
C ALA A 56 -13.10 -8.65 8.73
N ALA A 57 -13.24 -7.76 7.75
CA ALA A 57 -14.13 -7.93 6.59
C ALA A 57 -13.43 -8.63 5.42
N TYR A 58 -12.12 -8.43 5.25
CA TYR A 58 -11.34 -9.07 4.18
C TYR A 58 -10.42 -10.19 4.67
N GLY A 59 -10.49 -10.59 5.94
CA GLY A 59 -9.67 -11.68 6.50
C GLY A 59 -9.67 -12.92 5.61
N ASN A 60 -10.86 -13.41 5.25
CA ASN A 60 -11.01 -14.55 4.34
C ASN A 60 -10.39 -14.32 2.95
N GLY A 61 -10.45 -13.09 2.44
CA GLY A 61 -9.84 -12.74 1.15
C GLY A 61 -8.32 -12.70 1.23
N LEU A 62 -7.78 -12.12 2.31
CA LEU A 62 -6.34 -12.11 2.57
C LEU A 62 -5.81 -13.52 2.82
N ASP A 63 -6.55 -14.36 3.53
CA ASP A 63 -6.21 -15.77 3.74
C ASP A 63 -6.17 -16.52 2.42
N PHE A 64 -7.18 -16.37 1.56
CA PHE A 64 -7.18 -16.96 0.23
C PHE A 64 -5.94 -16.55 -0.60
N LEU A 65 -5.59 -15.26 -0.58
CA LEU A 65 -4.39 -14.78 -1.27
C LEU A 65 -3.12 -15.36 -0.65
N ASN A 66 -3.01 -15.35 0.68
CA ASN A 66 -1.82 -15.76 1.42
C ASN A 66 -1.57 -17.27 1.40
N GLU A 67 -2.62 -18.09 1.34
CA GLU A 67 -2.54 -19.55 1.21
C GLU A 67 -2.17 -19.98 -0.22
N SER A 68 -2.52 -19.18 -1.23
CA SER A 68 -2.21 -19.45 -2.63
C SER A 68 -0.73 -19.20 -2.95
N PRO A 69 0.03 -20.19 -3.47
CA PRO A 69 1.43 -20.01 -3.84
C PRO A 69 1.66 -18.91 -4.87
N ILE A 70 0.69 -18.69 -5.77
CA ILE A 70 0.79 -17.74 -6.87
C ILE A 70 0.41 -16.32 -6.42
N LEU A 71 -0.50 -16.18 -5.46
CA LEU A 71 -1.07 -14.89 -5.07
C LEU A 71 -0.49 -14.33 -3.78
N ALA A 72 0.22 -15.15 -2.99
CA ALA A 72 0.71 -14.75 -1.67
C ALA A 72 1.62 -13.52 -1.68
N TRP A 73 2.34 -13.29 -2.78
CA TRP A 73 3.19 -12.10 -2.90
C TRP A 73 2.39 -10.79 -2.79
N LEU A 74 1.10 -10.79 -3.13
CA LEU A 74 0.21 -9.63 -2.97
C LEU A 74 0.06 -9.19 -1.51
N CYS A 75 0.18 -10.12 -0.56
CA CYS A 75 0.08 -9.86 0.86
C CYS A 75 1.41 -9.40 1.49
N ARG A 76 2.55 -9.59 0.79
CA ARG A 76 3.87 -9.21 1.28
C ARG A 76 4.04 -7.69 1.31
N THR A 77 4.96 -7.25 2.17
CA THR A 77 5.37 -5.86 2.29
C THR A 77 6.73 -5.62 1.62
N PHE A 78 6.87 -4.53 0.87
CA PHE A 78 8.13 -4.15 0.21
C PHE A 78 8.95 -3.11 1.00
N LEU A 79 8.41 -2.58 2.10
CA LEU A 79 9.15 -1.81 3.12
C LEU A 79 8.93 -2.46 4.49
N PRO A 80 9.83 -2.25 5.48
CA PRO A 80 9.58 -2.71 6.85
C PRO A 80 8.26 -2.12 7.34
N HIS A 81 7.52 -2.82 8.18
CA HIS A 81 6.28 -2.31 8.77
C HIS A 81 6.25 -2.52 10.27
N ILE A 82 6.75 -3.65 10.76
CA ILE A 82 6.76 -3.92 12.21
C ILE A 82 8.12 -3.62 12.84
N VAL A 83 9.21 -3.64 12.07
CA VAL A 83 10.56 -3.25 12.50
C VAL A 83 10.67 -1.74 12.52
N LYS A 84 10.96 -1.19 13.71
CA LYS A 84 11.03 0.26 13.94
C LYS A 84 12.39 0.84 13.55
N GLU A 85 13.46 0.07 13.74
CA GLU A 85 14.83 0.52 13.48
C GLU A 85 15.57 -0.45 12.56
N THR A 86 16.07 0.07 11.44
CA THR A 86 16.93 -0.63 10.48
C THR A 86 18.30 0.04 10.40
N SER A 87 19.25 -0.59 9.72
CA SER A 87 20.57 0.01 9.45
C SER A 87 20.51 1.18 8.44
N SER A 88 19.41 1.33 7.71
CA SER A 88 19.23 2.38 6.71
C SER A 88 18.49 3.59 7.28
N ALA A 89 19.12 4.77 7.24
CA ALA A 89 18.49 6.01 7.68
C ALA A 89 17.21 6.34 6.88
N PHE A 90 17.22 6.06 5.56
CA PHE A 90 16.06 6.29 4.70
C PHE A 90 14.84 5.44 5.11
N LEU A 91 15.07 4.16 5.39
CA LEU A 91 14.02 3.23 5.84
C LEU A 91 13.56 3.49 7.27
N ASN A 92 14.24 4.33 8.04
CA ASN A 92 13.78 4.75 9.36
C ASN A 92 12.88 6.01 9.29
N ILE A 93 12.89 6.74 8.17
CA ILE A 93 12.12 7.99 8.00
C ILE A 93 10.96 7.88 7.01
N TYR A 94 10.81 6.78 6.26
CA TYR A 94 9.75 6.65 5.25
C TYR A 94 8.33 6.83 5.82
N ASN A 95 8.06 6.36 7.05
CA ASN A 95 6.78 6.59 7.71
C ASN A 95 6.47 8.07 7.92
N ILE A 96 7.49 8.88 8.24
CA ILE A 96 7.34 10.34 8.36
C ILE A 96 6.97 10.92 7.00
N ILE A 97 7.64 10.48 5.93
CA ILE A 97 7.33 10.89 4.56
C ILE A 97 5.88 10.50 4.20
N GLY A 98 5.49 9.25 4.47
CA GLY A 98 4.15 8.73 4.21
C GLY A 98 3.05 9.52 4.93
N TRP A 99 3.24 9.83 6.21
CA TRP A 99 2.31 10.65 6.98
C TRP A 99 2.20 12.07 6.44
N ASN A 100 3.31 12.73 6.13
CA ASN A 100 3.30 14.08 5.56
C ASN A 100 2.55 14.09 4.23
N LEU A 101 2.84 13.17 3.32
CA LEU A 101 2.14 13.05 2.03
C LEU A 101 0.64 12.81 2.23
N THR A 102 0.26 11.93 3.15
CA THR A 102 -1.14 11.66 3.47
C THR A 102 -1.86 12.91 3.97
N VAL A 103 -1.30 13.61 4.95
CA VAL A 103 -1.89 14.81 5.55
C VAL A 103 -1.97 15.95 4.54
N PHE A 104 -0.89 16.26 3.83
CA PHE A 104 -0.89 17.34 2.83
C PHE A 104 -1.80 17.02 1.64
N GLY A 105 -1.82 15.76 1.19
CA GLY A 105 -2.73 15.29 0.15
C GLY A 105 -4.19 15.44 0.57
N PHE A 106 -4.56 14.96 1.76
CA PHE A 106 -5.93 15.06 2.26
C PHE A 106 -6.37 16.51 2.50
N ALA A 107 -5.48 17.36 3.05
CA ALA A 107 -5.74 18.78 3.23
C ALA A 107 -5.94 19.49 1.88
N GLY A 108 -5.08 19.23 0.90
CA GLY A 108 -5.19 19.76 -0.45
C GLY A 108 -6.48 19.35 -1.16
N PHE A 109 -6.91 18.09 -0.98
CA PHE A 109 -8.19 17.59 -1.48
C PHE A 109 -9.35 18.34 -0.82
N SER A 110 -9.33 18.47 0.50
CA SER A 110 -10.38 19.16 1.27
C SER A 110 -10.55 20.62 0.84
N VAL A 111 -9.44 21.34 0.67
CA VAL A 111 -9.45 22.73 0.17
C VAL A 111 -10.00 22.80 -1.26
N SER A 112 -9.54 21.91 -2.13
CA SER A 112 -9.95 21.90 -3.55
C SER A 112 -11.41 21.50 -3.74
N ALA A 113 -11.92 20.59 -2.90
CA ALA A 113 -13.32 20.18 -2.85
C ALA A 113 -14.19 21.32 -2.31
N ALA A 114 -13.84 21.89 -1.16
CA ALA A 114 -14.55 23.02 -0.57
C ALA A 114 -14.66 24.20 -1.55
N HIS A 115 -13.58 24.51 -2.28
CA HIS A 115 -13.57 25.56 -3.29
C HIS A 115 -14.59 25.30 -4.42
N VAL A 116 -14.68 24.07 -4.93
CA VAL A 116 -15.65 23.71 -5.99
C VAL A 116 -17.08 23.74 -5.47
N TYR A 117 -17.34 23.15 -4.31
CA TYR A 117 -18.67 23.12 -3.74
C TYR A 117 -19.16 24.53 -3.38
N TYR A 118 -18.30 25.39 -2.86
CA TYR A 118 -18.63 26.79 -2.58
C TYR A 118 -19.11 27.53 -3.84
N TYR A 119 -18.39 27.41 -4.97
CA TYR A 119 -18.81 28.05 -6.23
C TYR A 119 -20.07 27.41 -6.82
N LYS A 120 -20.26 26.10 -6.64
CA LYS A 120 -21.47 25.38 -7.07
C LYS A 120 -22.70 25.85 -6.29
N PHE A 121 -22.61 25.96 -4.96
CA PHE A 121 -23.72 26.40 -4.11
C PHE A 121 -24.02 27.89 -4.26
N THR A 122 -23.00 28.72 -4.50
CA THR A 122 -23.18 30.17 -4.73
C THR A 122 -23.60 30.52 -6.16
N ARG A 123 -23.85 29.52 -7.04
CA ARG A 123 -24.18 29.66 -8.47
C ARG A 123 -23.25 30.61 -9.25
N LYS A 124 -21.99 30.72 -8.82
CA LYS A 124 -20.99 31.55 -9.48
C LYS A 124 -20.49 30.87 -10.77
N LYS A 125 -19.89 31.66 -11.66
CA LYS A 125 -19.25 31.18 -12.92
C LYS A 125 -18.18 30.10 -12.63
N PRO A 126 -17.77 29.31 -13.64
CA PRO A 126 -16.84 28.19 -13.47
C PRO A 126 -15.55 28.58 -12.75
N VAL A 127 -15.06 27.67 -11.89
CA VAL A 127 -13.85 27.89 -11.07
C VAL A 127 -12.60 27.77 -11.93
N ILE A 128 -12.16 28.89 -12.51
CA ILE A 128 -10.88 28.99 -13.25
C ILE A 128 -9.81 29.78 -12.48
N GLY A 129 -10.11 30.20 -11.25
CA GLY A 129 -9.21 30.96 -10.38
C GLY A 129 -8.50 30.12 -9.31
N GLY A 130 -7.53 30.74 -8.63
CA GLY A 130 -6.77 30.09 -7.55
C GLY A 130 -5.94 28.91 -8.04
N ILE A 131 -6.04 27.77 -7.34
CA ILE A 131 -5.28 26.55 -7.66
C ILE A 131 -5.60 25.99 -9.06
N TYR A 132 -6.81 26.23 -9.57
CA TYR A 132 -7.22 25.83 -10.92
C TYR A 132 -6.44 26.57 -12.02
N ARG A 133 -5.83 27.74 -11.72
CA ARG A 133 -4.93 28.41 -12.67
C ARG A 133 -3.64 27.61 -12.93
N ILE A 134 -3.22 26.81 -11.94
CA ILE A 134 -1.96 26.07 -11.95
C ILE A 134 -2.16 24.69 -12.59
N ILE A 135 -3.15 23.93 -12.13
CA ILE A 135 -3.53 22.61 -12.64
C ILE A 135 -5.04 22.49 -12.75
N ARG A 136 -5.53 21.76 -13.77
CA ARG A 136 -6.98 21.64 -14.02
C ARG A 136 -7.69 20.74 -13.03
N HIS A 137 -6.98 19.75 -12.48
CA HIS A 137 -7.53 18.71 -11.62
C HIS A 137 -6.80 18.64 -10.26
N PRO A 138 -6.87 19.71 -9.45
CA PRO A 138 -6.17 19.76 -8.17
C PRO A 138 -6.70 18.75 -7.16
N GLN A 139 -7.99 18.41 -7.20
CA GLN A 139 -8.58 17.39 -6.34
C GLN A 139 -7.96 16.01 -6.61
N TYR A 140 -7.89 15.59 -7.87
CA TYR A 140 -7.25 14.33 -8.25
C TYR A 140 -5.75 14.34 -7.94
N ALA A 141 -5.04 15.44 -8.20
CA ALA A 141 -3.63 15.55 -7.84
C ALA A 141 -3.40 15.39 -6.32
N SER A 142 -4.25 16.00 -5.49
CA SER A 142 -4.21 15.86 -4.04
C SER A 142 -4.54 14.44 -3.57
N LEU A 143 -5.51 13.76 -4.19
CA LEU A 143 -5.81 12.36 -3.90
C LEU A 143 -4.67 11.42 -4.31
N ILE A 144 -3.99 11.68 -5.43
CA ILE A 144 -2.79 10.93 -5.84
C ILE A 144 -1.68 11.07 -4.78
N ILE A 145 -1.45 12.28 -4.28
CA ILE A 145 -0.45 12.53 -3.21
C ILE A 145 -0.85 11.80 -1.93
N CYS A 146 -2.13 11.86 -1.55
CA CYS A 146 -2.66 11.16 -0.39
C CYS A 146 -2.47 9.64 -0.53
N GLY A 147 -2.90 9.06 -1.66
CA GLY A 147 -2.77 7.62 -1.94
C GLY A 147 -1.31 7.15 -1.97
N LEU A 148 -0.39 7.98 -2.46
CA LEU A 148 1.04 7.67 -2.40
C LEU A 148 1.54 7.63 -0.95
N GLY A 149 1.09 8.57 -0.10
CA GLY A 149 1.38 8.54 1.34
C GLY A 149 0.85 7.28 2.02
N LEU A 150 -0.38 6.88 1.70
CA LEU A 150 -1.00 5.67 2.22
C LEU A 150 -0.30 4.39 1.73
N LEU A 151 0.13 4.34 0.47
CA LEU A 151 0.95 3.25 -0.06
C LEU A 151 2.28 3.11 0.70
N ILE A 152 2.93 4.22 1.04
CA ILE A 152 4.19 4.21 1.81
C ILE A 152 3.95 3.71 3.24
N LEU A 153 2.83 4.11 3.88
CA LEU A 153 2.46 3.67 5.22
C LEU A 153 2.02 2.20 5.27
N TRP A 154 1.37 1.71 4.20
CA TRP A 154 0.90 0.34 4.05
C TRP A 154 1.55 -0.31 2.82
N PRO A 155 2.85 -0.62 2.88
CA PRO A 155 3.70 -0.93 1.72
C PRO A 155 3.49 -2.36 1.21
N ARG A 156 2.23 -2.76 0.94
CA ARG A 156 1.88 -4.08 0.41
C ARG A 156 1.77 -4.05 -1.11
N TYR A 157 2.13 -5.15 -1.77
CA TYR A 157 2.01 -5.27 -3.23
C TYR A 157 0.57 -5.08 -3.72
N ILE A 158 -0.44 -5.59 -3.00
CA ILE A 158 -1.84 -5.37 -3.37
C ILE A 158 -2.25 -3.89 -3.31
N VAL A 159 -1.69 -3.14 -2.35
CA VAL A 159 -1.92 -1.69 -2.20
C VAL A 159 -1.23 -0.95 -3.35
N LEU A 160 -0.02 -1.36 -3.73
CA LEU A 160 0.70 -0.82 -4.89
C LEU A 160 -0.12 -0.96 -6.18
N LEU A 161 -0.61 -2.16 -6.50
CA LEU A 161 -1.42 -2.39 -7.70
C LEU A 161 -2.71 -1.59 -7.68
N SER A 162 -3.35 -1.48 -6.51
CA SER A 162 -4.57 -0.67 -6.33
C SER A 162 -4.30 0.81 -6.57
N PHE A 163 -3.19 1.34 -6.02
CA PHE A 163 -2.75 2.72 -6.25
C PHE A 163 -2.46 2.97 -7.73
N LEU A 164 -1.75 2.07 -8.41
CA LEU A 164 -1.47 2.21 -9.85
C LEU A 164 -2.76 2.19 -10.67
N LEU A 165 -3.69 1.28 -10.38
CA LEU A 165 -5.01 1.26 -11.01
C LEU A 165 -5.75 2.59 -10.82
N MET A 166 -5.71 3.14 -9.61
CA MET A 166 -6.31 4.43 -9.28
C MET A 166 -5.75 5.57 -10.13
N LEU A 167 -4.44 5.61 -10.41
CA LEU A 167 -3.84 6.64 -11.30
C LEU A 167 -4.49 6.66 -12.69
N PHE A 168 -4.74 5.48 -13.26
CA PHE A 168 -5.37 5.35 -14.58
C PHE A 168 -6.86 5.71 -14.51
N VAL A 169 -7.56 5.27 -13.46
CA VAL A 169 -8.96 5.64 -13.22
C VAL A 169 -9.13 7.15 -13.13
N TYR A 170 -8.28 7.85 -12.36
CA TYR A 170 -8.30 9.31 -12.29
C TYR A 170 -7.98 9.98 -13.62
N TYR A 171 -7.05 9.43 -14.41
CA TYR A 171 -6.78 9.94 -15.74
C TYR A 171 -8.02 9.86 -16.65
N PHE A 172 -8.71 8.71 -16.68
CA PHE A 172 -9.90 8.53 -17.51
C PHE A 172 -11.05 9.42 -17.04
N LEU A 173 -11.25 9.53 -15.74
CA LEU A 173 -12.31 10.37 -15.18
C LEU A 173 -12.07 11.85 -15.46
N ALA A 174 -10.84 12.32 -15.26
CA ALA A 174 -10.43 13.66 -15.65
C ALA A 174 -10.69 13.90 -17.15
N LYS A 175 -10.41 12.93 -18.03
CA LYS A 175 -10.69 13.06 -19.47
C LYS A 175 -12.18 13.18 -19.79
N ILE A 176 -13.03 12.44 -19.09
CA ILE A 176 -14.49 12.53 -19.25
C ILE A 176 -14.96 13.92 -18.81
N GLU A 177 -14.51 14.40 -17.65
CA GLU A 177 -14.84 15.75 -17.16
C GLU A 177 -14.34 16.86 -18.10
N GLU A 178 -13.12 16.73 -18.65
CA GLU A 178 -12.62 17.70 -19.64
C GLU A 178 -13.51 17.73 -20.89
N HIS A 179 -14.00 16.58 -21.36
CA HIS A 179 -14.88 16.49 -22.52
C HIS A 179 -16.24 17.15 -22.26
N GLU A 180 -16.83 16.89 -21.09
CA GLU A 180 -18.08 17.56 -20.68
C GLU A 180 -17.91 19.08 -20.57
N CYS A 181 -16.75 19.53 -20.07
CA CYS A 181 -16.41 20.96 -20.05
C CYS A 181 -16.24 21.55 -21.46
N GLU A 182 -15.62 20.82 -22.39
CA GLU A 182 -15.50 21.24 -23.80
C GLU A 182 -16.88 21.40 -24.45
N GLU A 183 -17.78 20.43 -24.25
CA GLU A 183 -19.15 20.48 -24.78
C GLU A 183 -19.96 21.64 -24.17
N LYS A 184 -19.76 21.93 -22.88
CA LYS A 184 -20.53 22.94 -22.15
C LYS A 184 -20.02 24.37 -22.32
N PHE A 185 -18.71 24.56 -22.44
CA PHE A 185 -18.07 25.87 -22.39
C PHE A 185 -17.30 26.24 -23.67
N GLY A 186 -17.15 25.31 -24.62
CA GLY A 186 -16.57 25.57 -25.94
C GLY A 186 -15.17 26.19 -25.89
N GLU A 187 -14.95 27.23 -26.70
CA GLU A 187 -13.63 27.88 -26.87
C GLU A 187 -13.03 28.43 -25.58
N ALA A 188 -13.85 28.92 -24.65
CA ALA A 188 -13.35 29.45 -23.38
C ALA A 188 -12.59 28.38 -22.58
N TYR A 189 -13.10 27.13 -22.60
CA TYR A 189 -12.44 26.02 -21.94
C TYR A 189 -11.23 25.52 -22.73
N LEU A 190 -11.30 25.50 -24.06
CA LEU A 190 -10.15 25.15 -24.91
C LEU A 190 -8.97 26.10 -24.68
N GLU A 191 -9.22 27.40 -24.54
CA GLU A 191 -8.18 28.38 -24.21
C GLU A 191 -7.55 28.12 -22.84
N TYR A 192 -8.38 27.84 -21.83
CA TYR A 192 -7.91 27.45 -20.50
C TYR A 192 -7.08 26.16 -20.54
N LYS A 193 -7.55 25.13 -21.27
CA LYS A 193 -6.86 23.84 -21.45
C LYS A 193 -5.51 23.97 -22.14
N ARG A 194 -5.35 24.94 -23.06
CA ARG A 194 -4.06 25.25 -23.71
C ARG A 194 -3.04 25.86 -22.73
N LYS A 195 -3.50 26.65 -21.74
CA LYS A 195 -2.63 27.39 -20.81
C LYS A 195 -2.25 26.56 -19.57
N THR A 196 -3.19 25.80 -19.03
CA THR A 196 -3.03 25.07 -17.76
C THR A 196 -2.65 23.60 -18.03
N GLN A 197 -2.01 22.90 -17.09
CA GLN A 197 -1.71 21.45 -17.22
C GLN A 197 -2.76 20.60 -16.48
N MET A 198 -2.79 19.29 -16.73
CA MET A 198 -3.83 18.40 -16.16
C MET A 198 -3.66 18.19 -14.65
N PHE A 199 -2.54 17.56 -14.25
CA PHE A 199 -2.27 17.18 -12.84
C PHE A 199 -0.98 17.77 -12.27
N ILE A 200 0.07 17.89 -13.08
CA ILE A 200 1.40 18.38 -12.66
C ILE A 200 1.64 19.75 -13.30
N PRO A 201 2.12 20.76 -12.57
CA PRO A 201 2.30 22.13 -13.07
C PRO A 201 3.43 22.32 -14.09
N MET A 202 3.94 21.23 -14.68
CA MET A 202 5.07 21.25 -15.62
C MET A 202 4.63 20.83 -17.02
N ARG A 203 5.11 21.54 -18.06
CA ARG A 203 4.93 21.13 -19.45
C ARG A 203 5.86 19.96 -19.77
N MET A 204 5.34 18.75 -19.70
CA MET A 204 6.07 17.52 -20.06
C MET A 204 6.22 17.33 -21.59
N SER A 205 6.77 18.32 -22.29
CA SER A 205 6.92 18.26 -23.75
C SER A 205 7.87 17.15 -24.22
N ALA A 206 8.87 16.81 -23.41
CA ALA A 206 9.83 15.73 -23.70
C ALA A 206 9.16 14.35 -23.74
N ILE A 207 8.24 14.06 -22.81
CA ILE A 207 7.54 12.77 -22.74
C ILE A 207 6.60 12.58 -23.94
N LYS A 208 5.94 13.66 -24.40
CA LYS A 208 5.08 13.61 -25.60
C LYS A 208 5.85 13.29 -26.89
N LYS A 209 7.16 13.57 -26.93
CA LYS A 209 8.01 13.23 -28.07
C LYS A 209 8.43 11.75 -28.07
N ILE A 210 8.53 11.15 -26.89
CA ILE A 210 8.96 9.75 -26.71
C ILE A 210 7.76 8.80 -26.83
N PHE A 211 6.58 9.20 -26.33
CA PHE A 211 5.37 8.39 -26.34
C PHE A 211 4.27 9.04 -27.18
N THR A 212 4.24 8.73 -28.48
CA THR A 212 3.12 9.06 -29.37
C THR A 212 2.08 7.94 -29.32
N LEU A 213 0.95 8.19 -28.65
CA LEU A 213 -0.17 7.26 -28.67
C LEU A 213 -0.86 7.27 -30.04
N PRO A 214 -1.34 6.11 -30.53
CA PRO A 214 -2.16 6.05 -31.73
C PRO A 214 -3.38 6.98 -31.62
N PRO A 215 -3.83 7.61 -32.73
CA PRO A 215 -4.84 8.66 -32.70
C PRO A 215 -6.19 8.20 -32.13
N SER A 216 -6.68 7.01 -32.51
CA SER A 216 -7.96 6.47 -32.03
C SER A 216 -8.10 4.96 -32.32
N GLY A 217 -9.21 4.36 -31.86
CA GLY A 217 -9.58 2.98 -32.17
C GLY A 217 -8.87 1.92 -31.33
N PHE A 218 -8.90 0.68 -31.81
CA PHE A 218 -8.39 -0.51 -31.10
C PHE A 218 -6.89 -0.43 -30.81
N GLN A 219 -6.09 0.15 -31.71
CA GLN A 219 -4.65 0.34 -31.50
C GLN A 219 -4.36 1.24 -30.29
N ARG A 220 -5.17 2.30 -30.09
CA ARG A 220 -5.02 3.18 -28.92
C ARG A 220 -5.40 2.45 -27.63
N PHE A 221 -6.43 1.61 -27.68
CA PHE A 221 -6.80 0.76 -26.54
C PHE A 221 -5.67 -0.22 -26.17
N LEU A 222 -5.08 -0.90 -27.16
CA LEU A 222 -3.91 -1.77 -26.94
C LEU A 222 -2.71 -0.98 -26.39
N ALA A 223 -2.45 0.23 -26.89
CA ALA A 223 -1.37 1.06 -26.38
C ALA A 223 -1.58 1.46 -24.90
N PHE A 224 -2.82 1.72 -24.48
CA PHE A 224 -3.13 1.97 -23.07
C PHE A 224 -2.95 0.72 -22.20
N ILE A 225 -3.35 -0.47 -22.67
CA ILE A 225 -3.09 -1.73 -21.97
C ILE A 225 -1.58 -1.95 -21.85
N ALA A 226 -0.83 -1.78 -22.93
CA ALA A 226 0.63 -1.94 -22.92
C ALA A 226 1.29 -0.97 -21.93
N LEU A 227 0.86 0.30 -21.92
CA LEU A 227 1.34 1.29 -20.96
C LEU A 227 0.99 0.91 -19.51
N PHE A 228 -0.24 0.46 -19.27
CA PHE A 228 -0.68 -0.01 -17.95
C PHE A 228 0.17 -1.18 -17.48
N SER A 229 0.35 -2.20 -18.31
CA SER A 229 1.19 -3.37 -18.01
C SER A 229 2.64 -2.97 -17.76
N MET A 230 3.21 -2.10 -18.59
CA MET A 230 4.59 -1.62 -18.43
C MET A 230 4.77 -0.88 -17.10
N VAL A 231 3.85 0.04 -16.76
CA VAL A 231 3.89 0.76 -15.47
C VAL A 231 3.82 -0.21 -14.29
N ASN A 232 2.90 -1.19 -14.33
CA ASN A 232 2.79 -2.19 -13.27
C ASN A 232 4.07 -3.03 -13.13
N VAL A 233 4.64 -3.53 -14.24
CA VAL A 233 5.87 -4.32 -14.21
C VAL A 233 7.03 -3.50 -13.65
N SER A 234 7.23 -2.26 -14.12
CA SER A 234 8.28 -1.39 -13.61
C SER A 234 8.10 -1.05 -12.12
N SER A 235 6.87 -0.83 -11.67
CA SER A 235 6.58 -0.56 -10.26
C SER A 235 6.76 -1.79 -9.37
N ILE A 236 6.38 -2.99 -9.83
CA ILE A 236 6.66 -4.24 -9.12
C ILE A 236 8.16 -4.45 -9.01
N GLU A 237 8.92 -4.20 -10.07
CA GLU A 237 10.37 -4.36 -10.04
C GLU A 237 11.03 -3.38 -9.06
N LEU A 238 10.60 -2.12 -9.07
CA LEU A 238 11.06 -1.15 -8.08
C LEU A 238 10.72 -1.59 -6.64
N ALA A 239 9.52 -2.14 -6.44
CA ALA A 239 9.11 -2.67 -5.14
C ALA A 239 9.95 -3.88 -4.71
N ASN A 240 10.28 -4.80 -5.63
CA ASN A 240 11.19 -5.92 -5.35
C ASN A 240 12.58 -5.43 -4.90
N ILE A 241 13.12 -4.41 -5.57
CA ILE A 241 14.40 -3.79 -5.18
C ILE A 241 14.31 -3.18 -3.77
N LEU A 242 13.22 -2.47 -3.48
CA LEU A 242 12.99 -1.92 -2.14
C LEU A 242 12.82 -3.02 -1.08
N GLU A 243 12.15 -4.13 -1.41
CA GLU A 243 11.98 -5.29 -0.53
C GLU A 243 13.34 -5.90 -0.19
N GLU A 244 14.23 -6.06 -1.17
CA GLU A 244 15.58 -6.57 -0.98
C GLU A 244 16.44 -5.64 -0.12
N ILE A 245 16.43 -4.33 -0.40
CA ILE A 245 17.12 -3.33 0.41
C ILE A 245 16.59 -3.38 1.85
N SER A 246 15.28 -3.50 2.02
CA SER A 246 14.63 -3.59 3.32
C SER A 246 15.13 -4.81 4.10
N LEU A 247 15.10 -5.99 3.50
CA LEU A 247 15.57 -7.23 4.12
C LEU A 247 17.06 -7.21 4.47
N ASN A 248 17.89 -6.59 3.63
CA ASN A 248 19.32 -6.45 3.88
C ASN A 248 19.62 -5.41 4.97
N SER A 249 18.68 -4.50 5.25
CA SER A 249 18.83 -3.48 6.29
C SER A 249 18.40 -3.94 7.70
N LEU A 250 17.73 -5.09 7.81
CA LEU A 250 17.24 -5.62 9.08
C LEU A 250 18.39 -6.05 10.00
N PHE A 251 18.25 -5.77 11.29
CA PHE A 251 19.07 -6.40 12.33
C PHE A 251 18.58 -7.84 12.55
N ALA A 252 18.97 -8.72 11.64
CA ALA A 252 18.49 -10.08 11.61
C ALA A 252 19.62 -11.10 11.40
N ARG A 253 19.35 -12.33 11.85
CA ARG A 253 20.17 -13.52 11.59
C ARG A 253 19.29 -14.60 10.96
N PHE A 254 19.70 -15.10 9.80
CA PHE A 254 19.01 -16.14 9.08
C PHE A 254 19.85 -17.42 9.09
N ASN A 255 19.25 -18.50 9.58
CA ASN A 255 19.79 -19.85 9.52
C ASN A 255 18.89 -20.69 8.60
N LYS A 256 19.31 -21.92 8.30
CA LYS A 256 18.55 -22.86 7.47
C LYS A 256 17.07 -22.94 7.86
N ASP A 257 16.78 -23.12 9.15
CA ASP A 257 15.42 -23.37 9.64
C ASP A 257 14.80 -22.20 10.42
N ALA A 258 15.53 -21.09 10.61
CA ALA A 258 15.07 -20.02 11.49
C ALA A 258 15.50 -18.62 11.02
N ALA A 259 14.55 -17.69 11.07
CA ALA A 259 14.81 -16.25 11.00
C ALA A 259 14.74 -15.64 12.40
N TYR A 260 15.75 -14.88 12.79
CA TYR A 260 15.78 -14.09 14.02
C TYR A 260 15.79 -12.62 13.63
N ILE A 261 14.73 -11.88 13.92
CA ILE A 261 14.54 -10.49 13.48
C ILE A 261 14.44 -9.59 14.70
N SER A 262 15.36 -8.63 14.82
CA SER A 262 15.24 -7.58 15.82
C SER A 262 14.38 -6.43 15.31
N VAL A 263 13.43 -6.01 16.14
CA VAL A 263 12.51 -4.89 15.88
C VAL A 263 13.18 -3.54 16.18
N SER A 264 14.18 -3.55 17.05
CA SER A 264 14.97 -2.39 17.46
C SER A 264 16.42 -2.54 17.01
N LYS A 265 17.18 -1.45 17.09
CA LYS A 265 18.61 -1.46 16.78
C LYS A 265 19.36 -2.34 17.77
N ILE A 266 20.17 -3.28 17.24
CA ILE A 266 21.04 -4.15 18.03
C ILE A 266 22.30 -4.48 17.24
N GLU A 267 23.45 -4.57 17.90
CA GLU A 267 24.69 -4.98 17.24
C GLU A 267 24.66 -6.48 16.90
N GLN A 268 25.28 -6.88 15.79
CA GLN A 268 25.27 -8.28 15.35
C GLN A 268 25.89 -9.25 16.36
N ALA A 269 26.95 -8.81 17.06
CA ALA A 269 27.57 -9.59 18.13
C ALA A 269 26.62 -9.77 19.33
N GLN A 270 25.89 -8.72 19.72
CA GLN A 270 24.90 -8.78 20.79
C GLN A 270 23.71 -9.66 20.40
N LEU A 271 23.20 -9.54 19.18
CA LEU A 271 22.12 -10.38 18.65
C LEU A 271 22.52 -11.86 18.68
N THR A 272 23.72 -12.19 18.21
CA THR A 272 24.24 -13.56 18.24
C THR A 272 24.35 -14.09 19.67
N ARG A 273 24.97 -13.33 20.56
CA ARG A 273 25.11 -13.70 21.98
C ARG A 273 23.76 -13.92 22.66
N LEU A 274 22.77 -13.07 22.35
CA LEU A 274 21.41 -13.16 22.89
C LEU A 274 20.72 -14.47 22.49
N ILE A 275 20.84 -14.85 21.22
CA ILE A 275 20.32 -16.11 20.68
C ILE A 275 21.02 -17.29 21.36
N GLU A 276 22.35 -17.24 21.52
CA GLU A 276 23.14 -18.29 22.17
C GLU A 276 22.76 -18.48 23.64
N ILE A 277 22.62 -17.41 24.42
CA ILE A 277 22.19 -17.48 25.84
C ILE A 277 20.82 -18.16 25.96
N ALA A 278 19.87 -17.81 25.09
CA ALA A 278 18.54 -18.39 25.11
C ALA A 278 18.57 -19.90 24.79
N HIS A 279 19.30 -20.31 23.74
CA HIS A 279 19.39 -21.73 23.34
C HIS A 279 20.24 -22.59 24.29
N ALA A 280 21.21 -21.99 24.98
CA ALA A 280 22.00 -22.67 26.00
C ALA A 280 21.17 -23.02 27.25
N ASN A 281 20.06 -22.32 27.49
CA ASN A 281 19.21 -22.58 28.64
C ASN A 281 18.44 -23.92 28.49
N PRO A 282 18.60 -24.89 29.42
CA PRO A 282 17.96 -26.20 29.31
C PRO A 282 16.43 -26.16 29.27
N ASN A 283 15.80 -25.23 29.98
CA ASN A 283 14.34 -25.11 30.04
C ASN A 283 13.78 -24.58 28.71
N VAL A 284 14.43 -23.56 28.14
CA VAL A 284 14.10 -23.04 26.80
C VAL A 284 14.24 -24.15 25.77
N ARG A 285 15.38 -24.84 25.73
CA ARG A 285 15.63 -25.94 24.79
C ARG A 285 14.62 -27.07 24.93
N LYS A 286 14.26 -27.45 26.17
CA LYS A 286 13.24 -28.48 26.42
C LYS A 286 11.88 -28.09 25.85
N GLN A 287 11.44 -26.86 26.08
CA GLN A 287 10.16 -26.36 25.55
C GLN A 287 10.18 -26.28 24.02
N LEU A 288 11.22 -25.69 23.43
CA LEU A 288 11.35 -25.60 21.97
C LEU A 288 11.38 -27.00 21.33
N ASN A 289 12.16 -27.94 21.86
CA ASN A 289 12.26 -29.30 21.32
C ASN A 289 10.98 -30.10 21.48
N SER A 290 10.24 -29.92 22.59
CA SER A 290 8.95 -30.60 22.79
C SER A 290 7.88 -30.20 21.77
N MET A 291 8.08 -29.07 21.09
CA MET A 291 7.17 -28.51 20.10
C MET A 291 7.73 -28.57 18.66
N HIS A 292 8.91 -29.19 18.47
CA HIS A 292 9.68 -29.17 17.22
C HIS A 292 9.44 -30.45 16.39
N GLY A 293 8.85 -30.32 15.20
CA GLY A 293 8.90 -31.34 14.15
C GLY A 293 10.20 -31.23 13.33
N LYS A 294 10.73 -32.34 12.82
CA LYS A 294 12.06 -32.42 12.14
C LYS A 294 12.25 -31.44 10.96
N ASN A 295 11.16 -30.88 10.41
CA ASN A 295 11.17 -29.93 9.29
C ASN A 295 10.55 -28.56 9.64
N ASP A 296 10.27 -28.29 10.92
CA ASP A 296 9.64 -27.05 11.35
C ASP A 296 10.54 -25.84 11.04
N LYS A 297 9.91 -24.74 10.64
CA LYS A 297 10.58 -23.45 10.41
C LYS A 297 10.20 -22.46 11.49
N PHE A 298 11.05 -21.48 11.75
CA PHE A 298 10.86 -20.53 12.85
C PHE A 298 11.04 -19.09 12.38
N ILE A 299 10.22 -18.20 12.92
CA ILE A 299 10.44 -16.75 12.85
C ILE A 299 10.41 -16.25 14.29
N ASN A 300 11.54 -15.79 14.76
CA ASN A 300 11.73 -15.37 16.14
C ASN A 300 11.98 -13.86 16.17
N TYR A 301 11.28 -13.18 17.08
CA TYR A 301 11.36 -11.74 17.19
C TYR A 301 12.15 -11.32 18.42
N ILE A 302 13.09 -10.41 18.24
CA ILE A 302 13.87 -9.81 19.32
C ILE A 302 13.40 -8.37 19.49
N LEU A 303 13.04 -8.01 20.72
CA LEU A 303 12.59 -6.67 21.05
C LEU A 303 12.92 -6.32 22.51
N PRO A 304 13.04 -5.03 22.85
CA PRO A 304 13.18 -4.61 24.25
C PRO A 304 11.98 -5.08 25.08
N VAL A 305 12.20 -5.44 26.35
CA VAL A 305 11.17 -6.09 27.20
C VAL A 305 9.88 -5.29 27.33
N GLY A 306 9.99 -3.96 27.37
CA GLY A 306 8.84 -3.06 27.50
C GLY A 306 8.04 -2.91 26.21
N TRP A 307 8.55 -3.31 25.05
CA TRP A 307 7.87 -3.09 23.78
C TRP A 307 6.72 -4.08 23.56
N TYR A 308 5.68 -3.62 22.88
CA TYR A 308 4.55 -4.44 22.43
C TYR A 308 4.19 -4.08 20.99
N VAL A 309 4.33 -5.08 20.11
CA VAL A 309 4.03 -4.99 18.68
C VAL A 309 2.87 -5.95 18.38
N PRO A 310 1.67 -5.46 18.02
CA PRO A 310 0.46 -6.27 17.95
C PRO A 310 0.47 -7.33 16.83
N GLU A 311 1.30 -7.14 15.79
CA GLU A 311 1.52 -8.08 14.70
C GLU A 311 2.39 -9.27 15.09
N ILE A 312 3.13 -9.18 16.20
CA ILE A 312 3.92 -10.28 16.75
C ILE A 312 3.01 -11.06 17.71
N PRO A 313 2.97 -12.41 17.66
CA PRO A 313 2.11 -13.20 18.53
C PRO A 313 2.72 -13.29 19.94
N MET A 314 2.63 -12.18 20.69
CA MET A 314 3.22 -11.99 22.00
C MET A 314 2.20 -11.54 23.05
N ASN A 315 2.53 -11.74 24.32
CA ASN A 315 1.76 -11.31 25.46
C ASN A 315 1.71 -9.78 25.53
N LYS A 316 0.52 -9.24 25.82
CA LYS A 316 0.34 -7.81 26.07
C LYS A 316 1.15 -7.39 27.30
N VAL A 317 1.96 -6.35 27.14
CA VAL A 317 2.76 -5.76 28.22
C VAL A 317 1.93 -4.74 29.01
N HIS A 318 1.07 -3.99 28.33
CA HIS A 318 0.18 -2.98 28.93
C HIS A 318 -1.28 -3.24 28.55
N LYS A 319 -2.22 -3.03 29.49
CA LYS A 319 -3.65 -3.32 29.27
C LYS A 319 -4.28 -2.38 28.23
N ASP A 320 -3.89 -1.12 28.23
CA ASP A 320 -4.59 -0.06 27.48
C ASP A 320 -3.88 0.37 26.19
N SER A 321 -2.70 -0.17 25.90
CA SER A 321 -1.93 0.21 24.71
C SER A 321 -2.00 -0.87 23.64
N ASP A 322 -2.45 -0.48 22.45
CA ASP A 322 -2.52 -1.34 21.28
C ASP A 322 -1.20 -1.39 20.48
N HIS A 323 -0.27 -0.47 20.75
CA HIS A 323 1.10 -0.46 20.24
C HIS A 323 1.97 0.38 21.20
N TYR A 324 3.07 -0.16 21.72
CA TYR A 324 3.92 0.53 22.69
C TYR A 324 5.40 0.29 22.41
N THR A 325 6.11 1.32 21.98
CA THR A 325 7.53 1.25 21.58
C THR A 325 8.26 2.54 22.01
N PRO A 326 8.51 2.74 23.31
CA PRO A 326 9.22 3.93 23.80
C PRO A 326 10.66 3.97 23.29
N ASP A 327 11.18 5.18 23.05
CA ASP A 327 12.57 5.38 22.61
C ASP A 327 13.58 5.18 23.76
N ASN A 328 13.14 5.35 25.01
CA ASN A 328 13.94 5.08 26.19
C ASN A 328 13.66 3.65 26.69
N TYR A 329 14.62 2.74 26.45
CA TYR A 329 14.55 1.35 26.89
C TYR A 329 15.94 0.83 27.28
N ASP A 330 15.97 -0.20 28.13
CA ASP A 330 17.23 -0.85 28.54
C ASP A 330 17.80 -1.69 27.38
N LYS A 331 19.00 -1.34 26.93
CA LYS A 331 19.71 -2.00 25.82
C LYS A 331 20.43 -3.28 26.24
N ASN A 332 20.32 -3.69 27.50
CA ASN A 332 20.89 -4.94 28.00
C ASN A 332 19.84 -6.03 28.20
N ILE A 333 18.55 -5.70 28.21
CA ILE A 333 17.48 -6.65 28.51
C ILE A 333 16.51 -6.72 27.33
N TYR A 334 16.46 -7.88 26.72
CA TYR A 334 15.62 -8.14 25.55
C TYR A 334 14.70 -9.33 25.79
N LYS A 335 13.61 -9.32 25.06
CA LYS A 335 12.66 -10.42 24.94
C LYS A 335 12.82 -11.06 23.58
N ILE A 336 12.87 -12.40 23.56
CA ILE A 336 12.76 -13.21 22.35
C ILE A 336 11.38 -13.86 22.34
N VAL A 337 10.59 -13.57 21.31
CA VAL A 337 9.32 -14.25 21.04
C VAL A 337 9.60 -15.35 20.04
N PHE A 338 9.60 -16.60 20.51
CA PHE A 338 9.79 -17.76 19.65
C PHE A 338 8.48 -18.14 19.00
N THR A 339 8.47 -18.27 17.66
CA THR A 339 7.29 -18.68 16.91
C THR A 339 7.63 -19.71 15.86
N ARG A 340 6.75 -20.70 15.71
CA ARG A 340 6.79 -21.64 14.60
C ARG A 340 6.11 -21.03 13.37
N ALA A 341 6.84 -20.99 12.28
CA ALA A 341 6.35 -20.59 10.97
C ALA A 341 5.71 -21.79 10.26
N ILE A 342 4.45 -21.66 9.87
CA ILE A 342 3.76 -22.62 9.03
C ILE A 342 4.01 -22.24 7.58
N ILE A 343 4.79 -23.07 6.90
CA ILE A 343 5.12 -22.89 5.49
C ILE A 343 3.94 -23.28 4.62
N ARG A 344 3.74 -22.54 3.54
CA ARG A 344 2.69 -22.77 2.54
C ARG A 344 2.79 -24.17 1.95
N ALA A 345 1.65 -24.79 1.70
CA ALA A 345 1.60 -26.17 1.21
C ALA A 345 2.36 -26.32 -0.13
N GLY A 346 3.18 -27.37 -0.21
CA GLY A 346 3.99 -27.67 -1.40
C GLY A 346 5.16 -26.71 -1.64
N GLN A 347 5.54 -25.90 -0.66
CA GLN A 347 6.73 -25.05 -0.70
C GLN A 347 7.76 -25.51 0.33
N GLU A 348 9.03 -25.38 -0.02
CA GLU A 348 10.15 -25.44 0.93
C GLU A 348 10.71 -24.03 1.10
N ALA A 349 11.28 -23.75 2.26
CA ALA A 349 11.78 -22.42 2.56
C ALA A 349 12.94 -22.48 3.54
N GLU A 350 14.07 -21.88 3.17
CA GLU A 350 15.25 -21.80 4.03
C GLU A 350 15.74 -20.35 4.13
N GLY A 351 16.38 -20.01 5.25
CA GLY A 351 16.94 -18.67 5.45
C GLY A 351 15.89 -17.56 5.33
N LYS A 352 16.09 -16.63 4.39
CA LYS A 352 15.18 -15.49 4.16
C LYS A 352 13.84 -15.91 3.55
N GLU A 353 13.81 -17.00 2.78
CA GLU A 353 12.60 -17.46 2.09
C GLU A 353 11.51 -17.91 3.06
N ILE A 354 11.88 -18.23 4.31
CA ILE A 354 10.94 -18.49 5.39
C ILE A 354 9.95 -17.32 5.52
N LEU A 355 10.40 -16.08 5.36
CA LEU A 355 9.53 -14.90 5.42
C LEU A 355 8.55 -14.82 4.25
N PHE A 356 8.91 -15.32 3.07
CA PHE A 356 8.04 -15.25 1.89
C PHE A 356 7.01 -16.38 1.83
N ASN A 357 7.34 -17.51 2.44
CA ASN A 357 6.54 -18.72 2.38
C ASN A 357 5.75 -19.02 3.66
N THR A 358 5.83 -18.16 4.68
CA THR A 358 5.04 -18.31 5.90
C THR A 358 3.59 -17.87 5.68
N VAL A 359 2.65 -18.77 5.97
CA VAL A 359 1.21 -18.48 6.00
C VAL A 359 0.80 -17.92 7.35
N LYS A 360 1.23 -18.57 8.43
CA LYS A 360 0.88 -18.19 9.81
C LYS A 360 2.00 -18.51 10.78
N ARG A 361 2.01 -17.81 11.91
CA ARG A 361 2.95 -18.01 13.01
C ARG A 361 2.21 -18.54 14.23
N ILE A 362 2.72 -19.61 14.83
CA ILE A 362 2.22 -20.18 16.07
C ILE A 362 3.18 -19.79 17.19
N PRO A 363 2.75 -19.02 18.21
CA PRO A 363 3.65 -18.64 19.30
C PRO A 363 4.00 -19.86 20.14
N LEU A 364 5.27 -19.98 20.51
CA LEU A 364 5.78 -21.10 21.28
C LEU A 364 6.04 -20.68 22.71
N ILE A 365 6.93 -19.71 22.92
CA ILE A 365 7.36 -19.20 24.23
C ILE A 365 7.93 -17.79 24.10
N GLU A 366 7.93 -17.05 25.20
CA GLU A 366 8.67 -15.79 25.33
C GLU A 366 9.80 -15.94 26.34
N VAL A 367 11.00 -15.49 25.96
CA VAL A 367 12.20 -15.62 26.79
C VAL A 367 12.81 -14.25 26.99
N THR A 368 12.95 -13.82 28.24
CA THR A 368 13.66 -12.60 28.59
C THR A 368 15.11 -12.92 28.91
N VAL A 369 16.04 -12.25 28.20
CA VAL A 369 17.48 -12.43 28.32
C VAL A 369 18.12 -11.13 28.79
N ASN A 370 19.01 -11.24 29.77
CA ASN A 370 19.87 -10.15 30.22
C ASN A 370 21.30 -10.38 29.74
N LEU A 371 21.78 -9.47 28.89
CA LEU A 371 23.11 -9.52 28.27
C LEU A 371 24.24 -9.18 29.25
N SER A 372 23.97 -8.38 30.28
CA SER A 372 24.99 -7.97 31.25
C SER A 372 25.50 -9.15 32.07
N ASN A 373 24.62 -10.06 32.44
CA ASN A 373 24.95 -11.23 33.27
C ASN A 373 24.88 -12.57 32.51
N ASN A 374 24.57 -12.56 31.21
CA ASN A 374 24.41 -13.77 30.39
C ASN A 374 23.35 -14.75 30.89
N THR A 375 22.23 -14.25 31.42
CA THR A 375 21.19 -15.11 31.99
C THR A 375 19.84 -14.97 31.28
N VAL A 376 19.10 -16.07 31.29
CA VAL A 376 17.65 -16.05 31.02
C VAL A 376 16.95 -15.69 32.32
N MET A 377 16.23 -14.57 32.33
CA MET A 377 15.52 -14.06 33.51
C MET A 377 14.14 -14.72 33.67
N HIS A 378 13.37 -14.77 32.58
CA HIS A 378 11.98 -15.24 32.61
C HIS A 378 11.68 -16.04 31.35
N ILE A 379 10.86 -17.08 31.51
CA ILE A 379 10.29 -17.87 30.43
C ILE A 379 8.77 -17.83 30.63
N VAL A 380 8.06 -17.27 29.66
CA VAL A 380 6.62 -17.04 29.73
C VAL A 380 5.94 -17.84 28.63
N ASN A 381 4.81 -18.46 28.99
CA ASN A 381 3.98 -19.18 28.03
C ASN A 381 3.35 -18.22 27.00
N PRO A 382 3.08 -18.70 25.79
CA PRO A 382 2.54 -17.86 24.73
C PRO A 382 1.10 -17.42 25.06
N PRO A 383 0.61 -16.32 24.48
CA PRO A 383 -0.76 -15.89 24.68
C PRO A 383 -1.75 -16.89 24.06
N SER A 384 -2.88 -17.14 24.72
CA SER A 384 -3.96 -17.98 24.17
C SER A 384 -4.75 -17.29 23.07
N LYS A 385 -4.80 -15.96 23.07
CA LYS A 385 -5.37 -15.09 22.03
C LYS A 385 -4.50 -13.84 21.88
N PHE A 386 -4.31 -13.39 20.64
CA PHE A 386 -3.59 -12.17 20.30
C PHE A 386 -4.32 -11.39 19.19
N LYS A 387 -3.98 -10.10 19.01
CA LYS A 387 -4.81 -9.12 18.28
C LYS A 387 -5.13 -9.50 16.83
N TYR A 388 -4.15 -10.04 16.11
CA TYR A 388 -4.28 -10.42 14.69
C TYR A 388 -4.16 -11.92 14.45
N MET A 389 -4.72 -12.72 15.38
CA MET A 389 -4.75 -14.17 15.22
C MET A 389 -5.50 -14.57 13.94
N ASN A 390 -4.90 -15.47 13.16
CA ASN A 390 -5.42 -15.94 11.86
C ASN A 390 -5.59 -14.84 10.81
N ILE A 391 -4.82 -13.77 10.89
CA ILE A 391 -4.83 -12.70 9.90
C ILE A 391 -3.41 -12.58 9.29
N PRO A 392 -3.28 -12.48 7.95
CA PRO A 392 -2.00 -12.23 7.31
C PRO A 392 -1.50 -10.80 7.61
N VAL A 393 -0.51 -10.72 8.48
CA VAL A 393 0.15 -9.47 8.90
C VAL A 393 1.60 -9.40 8.43
N PRO A 394 2.20 -8.20 8.36
CA PRO A 394 3.60 -8.05 8.00
C PRO A 394 4.53 -8.83 8.94
N LEU A 395 5.66 -9.30 8.40
CA LEU A 395 6.61 -10.15 9.12
C LEU A 395 7.89 -9.43 9.55
N TYR A 396 8.14 -8.22 9.03
CA TYR A 396 9.22 -7.32 9.39
C TYR A 396 8.81 -5.87 9.11
#